data_AF-A0A2G5TUL0-F1
#
_entry.id   AF-A0A2G5TUL0-F1
#
_cell.length_a   1.000
_cell.length_b   1.000
_cell.length_c   1.000
_cell.angle_alpha   90.00
_cell.angle_beta   90.00
_cell.angle_gamma   90.00
#
_symmetry.space_group_name_H-M   'P 1'
#
loop_
_entity.id
_entity.type
_entity.pdbx_description
1 polymer ?
#
loop_
_entity_poly.entity_id
_entity_poly.type
_entity_poly.pdbx_seq_one_letter_code
_entity_poly.pdbx_strand_id
1 'polypeptide(L)'
;MMITNVNLDSNFNNNEREGNFNENLMNQSLDRLKMIARVTNGIYLQKRIMEGIIPTDNLISELLGSLEIDMLEEINVEEIEEIFEALETIQTFANSTSESVNVTSAENTSDSSELIRKVLEFLENPKLLNKSSFLHLRLLIIQLINPRATKPIVHTFGFPNGYQDLIMLSKDFEDSWLQAIVRTKSLEFSIKPLIGLGVVIKNISEQLSFTDEQKNMVFEVYQDLKNLVAKKMELTICNFTEISSESACFPAQNLVIQDYGLMIKGLKRFKEAQSGLKSLNTSIERMKLNKNLETEALKHFSDSLRHSEILGYAVQGVISMRLAIQKEAEFQKIIPKLSIITAQLIGNLSREDQENLEELAKMGPHLEAMYSTLNTWKFSSFFKDNSTNLLNYSRIFENAQLVTGIGLNFSNIAISLDNLIAGVGDEEVREKLKDIETVVDEMNEIGLNFSRYSKTFKEANGTMQALNVFFVDYDTKIYDPIIAKERNKDYTAMYTLIGVGAAIFVIVFFLGLLYLWRKDKEIENFGESENGKTKKTISRKSGSNSEETLLTGKTFTSSSSTY
;
A
#
# COMPACT_ATOMS: atom_id res chain seq x y z
N MET A 1 7.37 -22.58 -66.52
CA MET A 1 8.03 -22.26 -65.25
C MET A 1 7.09 -21.35 -64.48
N MET A 2 6.19 -21.91 -63.67
CA MET A 2 5.24 -21.14 -62.86
C MET A 2 5.99 -20.67 -61.61
N ILE A 3 6.16 -19.36 -61.48
CA ILE A 3 6.66 -18.72 -60.27
C ILE A 3 5.50 -18.66 -59.30
N THR A 4 5.62 -19.39 -58.19
CA THR A 4 4.71 -19.33 -57.06
C THR A 4 4.78 -17.94 -56.42
N ASN A 5 3.71 -17.16 -56.52
CA ASN A 5 3.44 -16.03 -55.63
C ASN A 5 3.32 -16.58 -54.20
N VAL A 6 4.39 -16.47 -53.42
CA VAL A 6 4.35 -16.74 -51.98
C VAL A 6 3.53 -15.63 -51.32
N ASN A 7 2.52 -16.07 -50.58
CA ASN A 7 1.52 -15.26 -49.90
C ASN A 7 2.15 -14.44 -48.75
N LEU A 8 2.62 -13.23 -49.06
CA LEU A 8 3.23 -12.30 -48.10
C LEU A 8 2.21 -11.78 -47.08
N ASP A 9 0.96 -11.54 -47.51
CA ASP A 9 -0.11 -11.02 -46.64
C ASP A 9 -0.59 -12.02 -45.59
N SER A 10 -0.57 -13.34 -45.90
CA SER A 10 -0.87 -14.35 -44.89
C SER A 10 0.24 -14.48 -43.86
N ASN A 11 1.51 -14.34 -44.26
CA ASN A 11 2.64 -14.43 -43.35
C ASN A 11 2.73 -13.21 -42.43
N PHE A 12 2.43 -12.01 -42.92
CA PHE A 12 2.39 -10.80 -42.09
C PHE A 12 1.28 -10.91 -41.02
N ASN A 13 0.07 -11.30 -41.41
CA ASN A 13 -1.04 -11.50 -40.47
C ASN A 13 -0.78 -12.62 -39.46
N ASN A 14 -0.07 -13.68 -39.85
CA ASN A 14 0.28 -14.77 -38.93
C ASN A 14 1.36 -14.32 -37.93
N ASN A 15 2.37 -13.57 -38.37
CA ASN A 15 3.43 -13.04 -37.50
C ASN A 15 2.88 -12.03 -36.49
N GLU A 16 1.95 -11.16 -36.89
CA GLU A 16 1.30 -10.20 -35.98
C GLU A 16 0.42 -10.91 -34.94
N ARG A 17 -0.34 -11.94 -35.36
CA ARG A 17 -1.14 -12.76 -34.45
C ARG A 17 -0.29 -13.54 -33.46
N GLU A 18 0.83 -14.12 -33.91
CA GLU A 18 1.77 -14.83 -33.05
C GLU A 18 2.50 -13.88 -32.10
N GLY A 19 2.85 -12.67 -32.57
CA GLY A 19 3.34 -11.55 -31.78
C GLY A 19 2.42 -11.23 -30.59
N ASN A 20 1.15 -10.96 -30.89
CA ASN A 20 0.12 -10.63 -29.92
C ASN A 20 -0.16 -11.79 -28.95
N PHE A 21 -0.13 -13.04 -29.43
CA PHE A 21 -0.33 -14.21 -28.59
C PHE A 21 0.77 -14.39 -27.54
N ASN A 22 2.04 -14.30 -27.94
CA ASN A 22 3.16 -14.45 -27.01
C ASN A 22 3.22 -13.30 -26.01
N GLU A 23 2.89 -12.09 -26.44
CA GLU A 23 2.78 -10.93 -25.53
C GLU A 23 1.71 -11.13 -24.47
N ASN A 24 0.54 -11.67 -24.83
CA ASN A 24 -0.52 -11.97 -23.87
C ASN A 24 -0.09 -13.00 -22.82
N LEU A 25 0.64 -14.04 -23.22
CA LEU A 25 1.17 -15.05 -22.30
C LEU A 25 2.23 -14.48 -21.35
N MET A 26 3.14 -13.65 -21.88
CA MET A 26 4.11 -12.90 -21.07
C MET A 26 3.37 -12.03 -20.06
N ASN A 27 2.43 -11.20 -20.51
CA ASN A 27 1.68 -10.28 -19.65
C ASN A 27 0.95 -11.02 -18.53
N GLN A 28 0.26 -12.12 -18.85
CA GLN A 28 -0.40 -12.96 -17.85
C GLN A 28 0.58 -13.50 -16.79
N SER A 29 1.73 -14.00 -17.22
CA SER A 29 2.74 -14.54 -16.30
C SER A 29 3.35 -13.46 -15.41
N LEU A 30 3.59 -12.26 -15.96
CA LEU A 30 4.12 -11.13 -15.22
C LEU A 30 3.10 -10.53 -14.25
N ASP A 31 1.81 -10.52 -14.61
CA ASP A 31 0.74 -10.11 -13.68
C ASP A 31 0.62 -11.06 -12.49
N ARG A 32 0.80 -12.36 -12.72
CA ARG A 32 0.90 -13.36 -11.64
C ARG A 32 2.09 -13.12 -10.73
N LEU A 33 3.25 -12.81 -11.29
CA LEU A 33 4.42 -12.43 -10.50
C LEU A 33 4.15 -11.18 -9.66
N LYS A 34 3.46 -10.17 -10.21
CA LYS A 34 3.01 -9.00 -9.43
C LYS A 34 2.11 -9.40 -8.26
N MET A 35 1.14 -10.28 -8.47
CA MET A 35 0.28 -10.78 -7.38
C MET A 35 1.10 -11.47 -6.28
N ILE A 36 2.04 -12.36 -6.64
CA ILE A 36 2.87 -13.05 -5.64
C ILE A 36 3.82 -12.08 -4.92
N ALA A 37 4.37 -11.08 -5.60
CA ALA A 37 5.19 -10.04 -4.97
C ALA A 37 4.38 -9.24 -3.94
N ARG A 38 3.16 -8.82 -4.31
CA ARG A 38 2.24 -8.13 -3.40
C ARG A 38 1.89 -9.00 -2.20
N VAL A 39 1.49 -10.25 -2.41
CA VAL A 39 1.14 -11.18 -1.31
C VAL A 39 2.33 -11.41 -0.39
N THR A 40 3.53 -11.62 -0.93
CA THR A 40 4.75 -11.80 -0.15
C THR A 40 5.05 -10.58 0.72
N ASN A 41 4.92 -9.39 0.15
CA ASN A 41 5.10 -8.14 0.89
C ASN A 41 3.99 -7.90 1.92
N GLY A 42 2.74 -8.26 1.59
CA GLY A 42 1.60 -8.21 2.51
C GLY A 42 1.78 -9.10 3.73
N ILE A 43 2.25 -10.35 3.54
CA ILE A 43 2.60 -11.26 4.65
C ILE A 43 3.70 -10.65 5.51
N TYR A 44 4.76 -10.16 4.88
CA TYR A 44 5.88 -9.51 5.55
C TYR A 44 5.40 -8.33 6.41
N LEU A 45 4.64 -7.40 5.83
CA LEU A 45 4.15 -6.20 6.51
C LEU A 45 3.20 -6.55 7.65
N GLN A 46 2.20 -7.41 7.40
CA GLN A 46 1.26 -7.83 8.44
C GLN A 46 2.00 -8.47 9.62
N LYS A 47 2.93 -9.40 9.38
CA LYS A 47 3.76 -10.03 10.41
C LYS A 47 4.56 -9.00 11.21
N ARG A 48 5.23 -8.08 10.54
CA ARG A 48 6.15 -7.13 11.19
C ARG A 48 5.45 -5.99 11.90
N ILE A 49 4.28 -5.57 11.42
CA ILE A 49 3.39 -4.66 12.14
C ILE A 49 2.94 -5.35 13.43
N MET A 50 2.50 -6.60 13.39
CA MET A 50 2.12 -7.35 14.60
C MET A 50 3.25 -7.53 15.62
N GLU A 51 4.48 -7.69 15.13
CA GLU A 51 5.68 -7.75 15.98
C GLU A 51 6.05 -6.39 16.57
N GLY A 52 5.48 -5.28 16.06
CA GLY A 52 5.78 -3.92 16.50
C GLY A 52 7.16 -3.43 16.08
N ILE A 53 7.75 -4.01 15.02
CA ILE A 53 9.15 -3.75 14.63
C ILE A 53 9.27 -2.72 13.51
N ILE A 54 8.23 -2.53 12.69
CA ILE A 54 8.26 -1.52 11.61
C ILE A 54 8.06 -0.12 12.22
N PRO A 55 8.96 0.85 11.94
CA PRO A 55 8.71 2.26 12.22
C PRO A 55 7.51 2.75 11.42
N THR A 56 6.51 3.25 12.12
CA THR A 56 5.22 3.61 11.52
C THR A 56 5.36 4.70 10.46
N ASP A 57 6.12 5.77 10.74
CA ASP A 57 6.26 6.90 9.82
C ASP A 57 6.96 6.51 8.52
N ASN A 58 7.95 5.61 8.58
CA ASN A 58 8.61 5.07 7.39
C ASN A 58 7.62 4.29 6.52
N LEU A 59 6.78 3.45 7.14
CA LEU A 59 5.78 2.69 6.41
C LEU A 59 4.73 3.59 5.76
N ILE A 60 4.24 4.60 6.49
CA ILE A 60 3.27 5.57 5.97
C ILE A 60 3.87 6.36 4.81
N SER A 61 5.11 6.84 4.97
CA SER A 61 5.89 7.55 3.95
C SER A 61 5.96 6.73 2.66
N GLU A 62 6.43 5.48 2.75
CA GLU A 62 6.57 4.61 1.59
C GLU A 62 5.23 4.33 0.89
N LEU A 63 4.15 4.08 1.65
CA LEU A 63 2.83 3.82 1.09
C LEU A 63 2.18 5.05 0.45
N LEU A 64 2.59 6.26 0.84
CA LEU A 64 2.19 7.54 0.24
C LEU A 64 3.14 8.01 -0.89
N GLY A 65 4.10 7.18 -1.31
CA GLY A 65 5.04 7.54 -2.38
C GLY A 65 6.27 8.29 -1.88
N SER A 66 6.82 7.89 -0.72
CA SER A 66 8.03 8.44 -0.10
C SER A 66 7.92 9.90 0.35
N LEU A 67 6.73 10.34 0.73
CA LEU A 67 6.50 11.68 1.28
C LEU A 67 7.14 11.86 2.66
N GLU A 68 7.59 13.08 2.95
CA GLU A 68 8.15 13.45 4.24
C GLU A 68 7.03 13.78 5.23
N ILE A 69 6.68 12.79 6.07
CA ILE A 69 5.55 12.87 7.00
C ILE A 69 5.76 13.92 8.10
N ASP A 70 7.01 14.11 8.53
CA ASP A 70 7.42 15.17 9.45
C ASP A 70 7.09 16.56 8.89
N MET A 71 7.46 16.84 7.64
CA MET A 71 7.10 18.11 7.00
C MET A 71 5.59 18.30 6.87
N LEU A 72 4.82 17.23 6.65
CA LEU A 72 3.36 17.29 6.60
C LEU A 72 2.74 17.73 7.93
N GLU A 73 3.30 17.28 9.06
CA GLU A 73 2.79 17.62 10.39
C GLU A 73 3.18 19.04 10.84
N GLU A 74 4.28 19.59 10.33
CA GLU A 74 4.76 20.93 10.66
C GLU A 74 4.01 22.07 9.94
N ILE A 75 3.24 21.78 8.89
CA ILE A 75 2.47 22.79 8.15
C ILE A 75 1.29 23.28 9.00
N ASN A 76 1.36 24.53 9.45
CA ASN A 76 0.24 25.22 10.08
C ASN A 76 -0.74 25.71 8.99
N VAL A 77 -1.87 25.01 8.85
CA VAL A 77 -2.85 25.28 7.81
C VAL A 77 -3.62 26.56 8.08
N GLU A 78 -3.96 26.84 9.34
CA GLU A 78 -4.65 28.06 9.75
C GLU A 78 -3.86 29.29 9.33
N GLU A 79 -2.55 29.25 9.51
CA GLU A 79 -1.66 30.32 9.08
C GLU A 79 -1.67 30.57 7.57
N ILE A 80 -1.85 29.53 6.77
CA ILE A 80 -1.89 29.65 5.30
C ILE A 80 -3.29 30.10 4.86
N GLU A 81 -4.34 29.55 5.47
CA GLU A 81 -5.73 29.96 5.26
C GLU A 81 -5.91 31.47 5.49
N GLU A 82 -5.36 32.03 6.57
CA GLU A 82 -5.37 33.48 6.84
C GLU A 82 -4.80 34.32 5.69
N ILE A 83 -3.75 33.83 5.02
CA ILE A 83 -3.14 34.53 3.88
C ILE A 83 -4.12 34.53 2.70
N PHE A 84 -4.68 33.37 2.38
CA PHE A 84 -5.59 33.22 1.25
C PHE A 84 -6.93 33.94 1.48
N GLU A 85 -7.48 33.94 2.70
CA GLU A 85 -8.68 34.71 3.06
C GLU A 85 -8.47 36.22 2.91
N ALA A 86 -7.28 36.70 3.25
CA ALA A 86 -6.95 38.10 3.07
C ALA A 86 -6.72 38.47 1.60
N LEU A 87 -6.09 37.60 0.81
CA LEU A 87 -5.97 37.79 -0.64
C LEU A 87 -7.35 37.81 -1.31
N GLU A 88 -8.27 36.93 -0.90
CA GLU A 88 -9.67 36.94 -1.33
C GLU A 88 -10.38 38.25 -0.94
N THR A 89 -10.12 38.76 0.27
CA THR A 89 -10.65 40.06 0.73
C THR A 89 -10.13 41.21 -0.13
N ILE A 90 -8.82 41.24 -0.42
CA ILE A 90 -8.18 42.25 -1.28
C ILE A 90 -8.77 42.20 -2.69
N GLN A 91 -8.95 41.00 -3.24
CA GLN A 91 -9.53 40.82 -4.56
C GLN A 91 -10.99 41.26 -4.61
N THR A 92 -11.77 40.96 -3.58
CA THR A 92 -13.17 41.42 -3.45
C THR A 92 -13.24 42.94 -3.43
N PHE A 93 -12.35 43.60 -2.68
CA PHE A 93 -12.21 45.05 -2.66
C PHE A 93 -11.78 45.61 -4.04
N ALA A 94 -10.81 44.98 -4.69
CA ALA A 94 -10.36 45.40 -6.01
C ALA A 94 -11.50 45.34 -7.05
N ASN A 95 -12.27 44.25 -7.03
CA ASN A 95 -13.44 44.06 -7.90
C ASN A 95 -14.52 45.12 -7.65
N SER A 96 -14.81 45.45 -6.38
CA SER A 96 -15.83 46.47 -6.06
C SER A 96 -15.43 47.89 -6.48
N THR A 97 -14.12 48.18 -6.59
CA THR A 97 -13.62 49.48 -7.08
C THR A 97 -13.52 49.59 -8.61
N SER A 98 -13.71 48.48 -9.35
CA SER A 98 -13.69 48.46 -10.82
C SER A 98 -15.01 48.90 -11.46
N GLU A 99 -16.13 48.74 -10.75
CA GLU A 99 -17.38 49.44 -11.02
C GLU A 99 -17.31 50.81 -10.33
N SER A 100 -17.64 51.89 -11.03
CA SER A 100 -17.60 53.25 -10.47
C SER A 100 -18.55 53.35 -9.26
N VAL A 101 -18.01 53.23 -8.04
CA VAL A 101 -18.79 53.42 -6.81
C VAL A 101 -19.13 54.91 -6.70
N ASN A 102 -20.38 55.25 -7.02
CA ASN A 102 -20.87 56.61 -6.88
C ASN A 102 -21.20 56.87 -5.39
N VAL A 103 -20.21 57.40 -4.66
CA VAL A 103 -20.32 57.74 -3.23
C VAL A 103 -21.12 59.03 -3.06
N THR A 104 -22.44 58.97 -3.21
CA THR A 104 -23.31 60.14 -2.89
C THR A 104 -24.49 59.82 -1.97
N SER A 105 -24.70 58.58 -1.54
CA SER A 105 -25.69 58.26 -0.51
C SER A 105 -25.02 57.51 0.64
N ALA A 106 -24.98 58.18 1.79
CA ALA A 106 -24.26 57.82 3.01
C ALA A 106 -24.73 56.53 3.72
N GLU A 107 -25.51 55.66 3.07
CA GLU A 107 -25.98 54.38 3.63
C GLU A 107 -25.09 53.18 3.26
N ASN A 108 -24.14 53.31 2.31
CA ASN A 108 -23.18 52.25 1.95
C ASN A 108 -21.84 52.31 2.73
N THR A 109 -21.78 53.04 3.85
CA THR A 109 -20.52 53.45 4.51
C THR A 109 -19.97 52.46 5.54
N SER A 110 -20.68 51.37 5.85
CA SER A 110 -20.23 50.34 6.81
C SER A 110 -19.29 49.30 6.19
N ASP A 111 -19.70 48.67 5.10
CA ASP A 111 -19.00 47.47 4.61
C ASP A 111 -17.71 47.80 3.86
N SER A 112 -17.68 48.92 3.13
CA SER A 112 -16.48 49.37 2.41
C SER A 112 -15.39 49.85 3.37
N SER A 113 -15.75 50.51 4.48
CA SER A 113 -14.78 50.98 5.47
C SER A 113 -14.16 49.83 6.27
N GLU A 114 -14.95 48.80 6.57
CA GLU A 114 -14.49 47.57 7.20
C GLU A 114 -13.55 46.74 6.30
N LEU A 115 -13.86 46.64 5.00
CA LEU A 115 -12.99 45.99 4.01
C LEU A 115 -11.66 46.72 3.87
N ILE A 116 -11.67 48.05 3.78
CA ILE A 116 -10.45 48.87 3.72
C ILE A 116 -9.59 48.68 4.98
N ARG A 117 -10.20 48.68 6.17
CA ARG A 117 -9.49 48.44 7.44
C ARG A 117 -8.81 47.07 7.46
N LYS A 118 -9.51 46.01 7.04
CA LYS A 118 -8.97 44.65 6.96
C LYS A 118 -7.80 44.54 5.98
N VAL A 119 -7.89 45.18 4.81
CA VAL A 119 -6.80 45.21 3.83
C VAL A 119 -5.56 45.91 4.38
N LEU A 120 -5.73 47.02 5.11
CA LEU A 120 -4.60 47.74 5.72
C LEU A 120 -3.94 46.95 6.85
N GLU A 121 -4.73 46.41 7.78
CA GLU A 121 -4.24 45.56 8.86
C GLU A 121 -3.45 44.36 8.31
N PHE A 122 -3.91 43.79 7.21
CA PHE A 122 -3.21 42.73 6.52
C PHE A 122 -1.87 43.22 5.94
N LEU A 123 -1.86 44.28 5.13
CA LEU A 123 -0.63 44.82 4.53
C LEU A 123 0.40 45.28 5.57
N GLU A 124 -0.06 45.66 6.77
CA GLU A 124 0.79 46.02 7.90
C GLU A 124 1.45 44.82 8.58
N ASN A 125 0.96 43.59 8.36
CA ASN A 125 1.47 42.39 9.04
C ASN A 125 2.81 41.91 8.45
N PRO A 126 3.93 42.03 9.19
CA PRO A 126 5.26 41.63 8.70
C PRO A 126 5.44 40.10 8.58
N LYS A 127 4.53 39.30 9.15
CA LYS A 127 4.58 37.83 9.08
C LYS A 127 4.19 37.25 7.71
N LEU A 128 3.65 38.06 6.81
CA LEU A 128 3.18 37.62 5.48
C LEU A 128 4.29 37.26 4.50
N LEU A 129 5.49 37.83 4.69
CA LEU A 129 6.63 37.62 3.80
C LEU A 129 7.57 36.51 4.27
N ASN A 130 7.41 36.05 5.51
CA ASN A 130 8.28 35.04 6.10
C ASN A 130 7.48 34.06 6.97
N LYS A 131 6.81 33.10 6.32
CA LYS A 131 6.02 32.07 7.00
C LYS A 131 6.53 30.71 6.57
N SER A 132 7.32 30.08 7.44
CA SER A 132 7.89 28.73 7.23
C SER A 132 6.84 27.72 6.73
N SER A 133 5.60 27.82 7.22
CA SER A 133 4.46 26.98 6.84
C SER A 133 4.14 27.05 5.34
N PHE A 134 4.19 28.23 4.73
CA PHE A 134 3.95 28.40 3.29
C PHE A 134 5.09 27.81 2.46
N LEU A 135 6.34 27.97 2.92
CA LEU A 135 7.50 27.33 2.29
C LEU A 135 7.41 25.81 2.37
N HIS A 136 7.02 25.25 3.53
CA HIS A 136 6.80 23.82 3.70
C HIS A 136 5.67 23.30 2.81
N LEU A 137 4.54 24.02 2.68
CA LEU A 137 3.48 23.66 1.74
C LEU A 137 3.97 23.66 0.29
N ARG A 138 4.76 24.67 -0.10
CA ARG A 138 5.37 24.72 -1.44
C ARG A 138 6.31 23.54 -1.69
N LEU A 139 7.18 23.22 -0.72
CA LEU A 139 8.09 22.07 -0.81
C LEU A 139 7.33 20.76 -0.89
N LEU A 140 6.24 20.61 -0.13
CA LEU A 140 5.35 19.46 -0.22
C LEU A 140 4.74 19.33 -1.62
N ILE A 141 4.24 20.42 -2.20
CA ILE A 141 3.65 20.38 -3.55
C ILE A 141 4.70 19.94 -4.57
N ILE A 142 5.96 20.38 -4.43
CA ILE A 142 7.07 19.91 -5.27
C ILE A 142 7.27 18.39 -5.10
N GLN A 143 7.22 17.87 -3.87
CA GLN A 143 7.31 16.43 -3.61
C GLN A 143 6.13 15.65 -4.19
N LEU A 144 4.90 16.19 -4.13
CA LEU A 144 3.71 15.56 -4.71
C LEU A 144 3.75 15.54 -6.24
N ILE A 145 4.39 16.53 -6.86
CA ILE A 145 4.63 16.55 -8.32
C ILE A 145 5.72 15.55 -8.69
N ASN A 146 6.80 15.46 -7.88
CA ASN A 146 7.98 14.64 -8.14
C ASN A 146 8.27 13.66 -6.98
N PRO A 147 7.44 12.62 -6.77
CA PRO A 147 7.51 11.75 -5.58
C PRO A 147 8.75 10.86 -5.49
N ARG A 148 9.54 10.72 -6.56
CA ARG A 148 10.59 9.69 -6.68
C ARG A 148 11.97 10.08 -6.13
N ALA A 149 12.15 11.29 -5.59
CA ALA A 149 13.49 11.84 -5.35
C ALA A 149 14.07 11.66 -3.93
N THR A 150 13.30 11.24 -2.92
CA THR A 150 13.69 11.61 -1.53
C THR A 150 14.10 10.45 -0.61
N LYS A 151 13.52 9.23 -0.70
CA LYS A 151 13.84 8.15 0.26
C LYS A 151 13.89 6.75 -0.37
N PRO A 152 14.91 5.92 -0.06
CA PRO A 152 14.92 4.51 -0.44
C PRO A 152 13.77 3.75 0.25
N ILE A 153 13.10 2.86 -0.48
CA ILE A 153 12.11 1.94 0.10
C ILE A 153 12.81 0.89 0.99
N VAL A 154 12.20 0.60 2.14
CA VAL A 154 12.73 -0.33 3.15
C VAL A 154 11.73 -1.45 3.46
N HIS A 155 10.43 -1.21 3.31
CA HIS A 155 9.38 -2.12 3.73
C HIS A 155 8.42 -2.54 2.62
N THR A 156 8.24 -1.72 1.58
CA THR A 156 7.18 -1.86 0.58
C THR A 156 7.67 -2.39 -0.78
N PHE A 157 8.68 -3.26 -0.79
CA PHE A 157 9.29 -3.79 -2.03
C PHE A 157 8.31 -4.42 -3.03
N GLY A 158 7.20 -4.98 -2.55
CA GLY A 158 6.16 -5.56 -3.41
C GLY A 158 5.08 -4.56 -3.86
N PHE A 159 5.14 -3.31 -3.38
CA PHE A 159 4.17 -2.25 -3.62
C PHE A 159 4.82 -1.02 -4.28
N PRO A 160 5.37 -1.14 -5.50
CA PRO A 160 6.01 -0.01 -6.17
C PRO A 160 5.05 1.18 -6.42
N ASN A 161 3.73 0.97 -6.38
CA ASN A 161 2.72 2.04 -6.47
C ASN A 161 2.10 2.39 -5.10
N GLY A 162 2.81 2.11 -4.00
CA GLY A 162 2.39 2.43 -2.64
C GLY A 162 1.06 1.78 -2.25
N TYR A 163 0.15 2.56 -1.66
CA TYR A 163 -1.14 2.06 -1.17
C TYR A 163 -2.01 1.42 -2.27
N GLN A 164 -1.82 1.77 -3.54
CA GLN A 164 -2.61 1.23 -4.65
C GLN A 164 -2.37 -0.28 -4.83
N ASP A 165 -1.12 -0.71 -4.70
CA ASP A 165 -0.79 -2.13 -4.68
C ASP A 165 -1.31 -2.80 -3.39
N LEU A 166 -1.31 -2.08 -2.27
CA LEU A 166 -1.83 -2.60 -1.01
C LEU A 166 -3.33 -2.92 -1.06
N ILE A 167 -4.15 -2.02 -1.63
CA ILE A 167 -5.59 -2.27 -1.82
C ILE A 167 -5.86 -3.34 -2.88
N MET A 168 -4.95 -3.50 -3.85
CA MET A 168 -5.06 -4.51 -4.90
C MET A 168 -4.99 -5.95 -4.36
N LEU A 169 -4.39 -6.16 -3.18
CA LEU A 169 -4.37 -7.47 -2.51
C LEU A 169 -5.76 -8.08 -2.36
N SER A 170 -6.79 -7.27 -2.08
CA SER A 170 -8.16 -7.78 -1.99
C SER A 170 -8.59 -8.47 -3.27
N LYS A 171 -8.29 -7.85 -4.42
CA LYS A 171 -8.61 -8.39 -5.74
C LYS A 171 -7.71 -9.56 -6.09
N ASP A 172 -6.45 -9.54 -5.67
CA ASP A 172 -5.53 -10.66 -5.89
C ASP A 172 -6.05 -11.94 -5.19
N PHE A 173 -6.55 -11.83 -3.96
CA PHE A 173 -7.12 -12.98 -3.22
C PHE A 173 -8.42 -13.54 -3.83
N GLU A 174 -9.10 -12.78 -4.69
CA GLU A 174 -10.23 -13.28 -5.48
C GLU A 174 -9.78 -14.11 -6.70
N ASP A 175 -8.51 -14.00 -7.11
CA ASP A 175 -7.99 -14.69 -8.28
C ASP A 175 -7.87 -16.21 -8.04
N SER A 176 -8.49 -16.97 -8.95
CA SER A 176 -8.54 -18.43 -8.86
C SER A 176 -7.17 -19.11 -8.95
N TRP A 177 -6.22 -18.53 -9.68
CA TRP A 177 -4.86 -19.07 -9.79
C TRP A 177 -4.09 -18.83 -8.50
N LEU A 178 -4.23 -17.65 -7.88
CA LEU A 178 -3.62 -17.39 -6.58
C LEU A 178 -4.20 -18.31 -5.49
N GLN A 179 -5.53 -18.49 -5.45
CA GLN A 179 -6.17 -19.39 -4.49
C GLN A 179 -5.66 -20.83 -4.61
N ALA A 180 -5.35 -21.30 -5.83
CA ALA A 180 -4.78 -22.63 -6.04
C ALA A 180 -3.34 -22.76 -5.49
N ILE A 181 -2.58 -21.66 -5.44
CA ILE A 181 -1.22 -21.62 -4.88
C ILE A 181 -1.24 -21.54 -3.36
N VAL A 182 -2.07 -20.64 -2.82
CA VAL A 182 -2.19 -20.39 -1.38
C VAL A 182 -2.94 -21.51 -0.68
N ARG A 183 -3.82 -22.23 -1.39
CA ARG A 183 -4.61 -23.39 -0.94
C ARG A 183 -5.68 -23.12 0.12
N THR A 184 -5.69 -21.93 0.71
CA THR A 184 -6.62 -21.55 1.76
C THR A 184 -7.11 -20.10 1.62
N LYS A 185 -8.34 -19.84 2.06
CA LYS A 185 -8.86 -18.48 2.23
C LYS A 185 -8.39 -17.82 3.52
N SER A 186 -7.81 -18.59 4.44
CA SER A 186 -7.34 -18.08 5.73
C SER A 186 -6.19 -17.09 5.63
N LEU A 187 -5.43 -17.10 4.52
CA LEU A 187 -4.39 -16.11 4.29
C LEU A 187 -4.98 -14.72 4.06
N GLU A 188 -6.06 -14.61 3.29
CA GLU A 188 -6.77 -13.35 3.06
C GLU A 188 -7.24 -12.74 4.39
N PHE A 189 -7.83 -13.56 5.26
CA PHE A 189 -8.29 -13.11 6.59
C PHE A 189 -7.14 -12.57 7.45
N SER A 190 -5.94 -13.17 7.37
CA SER A 190 -4.78 -12.69 8.12
C SER A 190 -4.29 -11.31 7.66
N ILE A 191 -4.44 -10.96 6.37
CA ILE A 191 -3.96 -9.72 5.77
C ILE A 191 -5.05 -8.64 5.69
N LYS A 192 -6.32 -8.99 5.95
CA LYS A 192 -7.46 -8.06 5.96
C LYS A 192 -7.22 -6.74 6.74
N PRO A 193 -6.58 -6.73 7.92
CA PRO A 193 -6.27 -5.47 8.61
C PRO A 193 -5.37 -4.54 7.79
N LEU A 194 -4.39 -5.11 7.07
CA LEU A 194 -3.49 -4.39 6.19
C LEU A 194 -4.23 -3.82 4.96
N ILE A 195 -5.18 -4.56 4.38
CA ILE A 195 -6.05 -4.04 3.30
C ILE A 195 -6.86 -2.84 3.81
N GLY A 196 -7.39 -2.95 5.03
CA GLY A 196 -8.09 -1.84 5.70
C GLY A 196 -7.21 -0.60 5.88
N LEU A 197 -5.93 -0.80 6.22
CA LEU A 197 -4.93 0.28 6.27
C LEU A 197 -4.80 0.98 4.91
N GLY A 198 -4.73 0.22 3.81
CA GLY A 198 -4.65 0.76 2.45
C GLY A 198 -5.83 1.66 2.08
N VAL A 199 -7.04 1.34 2.55
CA VAL A 199 -8.24 2.19 2.34
C VAL A 199 -8.11 3.53 3.08
N VAL A 200 -7.60 3.51 4.31
CA VAL A 200 -7.35 4.75 5.07
C VAL A 200 -6.29 5.61 4.38
N ILE A 201 -5.21 5.00 3.90
CA ILE A 201 -4.13 5.71 3.20
C ILE A 201 -4.62 6.28 1.87
N LYS A 202 -5.47 5.55 1.13
CA LYS A 202 -6.13 6.07 -0.08
C LYS A 202 -6.88 7.37 0.20
N ASN A 203 -7.69 7.40 1.25
CA ASN A 203 -8.44 8.59 1.63
C ASN A 203 -7.51 9.77 1.97
N ILE A 204 -6.43 9.52 2.70
CA ILE A 204 -5.41 10.53 3.02
C ILE A 204 -4.75 11.05 1.72
N SER A 205 -4.35 10.16 0.81
CA SER A 205 -3.76 10.52 -0.48
C SER A 205 -4.70 11.38 -1.33
N GLU A 206 -5.99 11.05 -1.37
CA GLU A 206 -7.00 11.84 -2.08
C GLU A 206 -7.17 13.22 -1.43
N GLN A 207 -7.10 13.31 -0.10
CA GLN A 207 -7.17 14.58 0.64
C GLN A 207 -5.91 15.45 0.48
N LEU A 208 -4.74 14.85 0.33
CA LEU A 208 -3.46 15.52 0.03
C LEU A 208 -3.38 16.05 -1.40
N SER A 209 -4.30 15.62 -2.29
CA SER A 209 -4.24 15.98 -3.71
C SER A 209 -4.70 17.43 -3.93
N PHE A 210 -3.84 18.22 -4.56
CA PHE A 210 -4.12 19.57 -5.06
C PHE A 210 -4.36 19.54 -6.58
N THR A 211 -5.31 20.34 -7.08
CA THR A 211 -5.50 20.53 -8.54
C THR A 211 -4.35 21.35 -9.12
N ASP A 212 -4.16 21.33 -10.44
CA ASP A 212 -3.08 22.08 -11.07
C ASP A 212 -3.25 23.60 -10.87
N GLU A 213 -4.50 24.09 -10.85
CA GLU A 213 -4.80 25.47 -10.49
C GLU A 213 -4.39 25.78 -9.04
N GLN A 214 -4.65 24.87 -8.09
CA GLN A 214 -4.23 25.03 -6.70
C GLN A 214 -2.71 25.03 -6.55
N LYS A 215 -2.02 24.13 -7.27
CA LYS A 215 -0.55 24.07 -7.27
C LYS A 215 0.01 25.39 -7.80
N ASN A 216 -0.47 25.87 -8.94
CA ASN A 216 -0.03 27.12 -9.54
C ASN A 216 -0.24 28.31 -8.60
N MET A 217 -1.40 28.40 -7.93
CA MET A 217 -1.64 29.43 -6.92
C MET A 217 -0.57 29.43 -5.82
N VAL A 218 -0.16 28.27 -5.29
CA VAL A 218 0.91 28.22 -4.27
C VAL A 218 2.26 28.70 -4.80
N PHE A 219 2.56 28.49 -6.08
CA PHE A 219 3.79 29.00 -6.69
C PHE A 219 3.74 30.50 -7.01
N GLU A 220 2.57 31.02 -7.41
CA GLU A 220 2.36 32.42 -7.82
C GLU A 220 2.20 33.37 -6.62
N VAL A 221 1.55 32.93 -5.54
CA VAL A 221 1.21 33.76 -4.37
C VAL A 221 2.43 34.44 -3.76
N TYR A 222 3.62 33.83 -3.82
CA TYR A 222 4.83 34.50 -3.35
C TYR A 222 5.15 35.78 -4.15
N GLN A 223 4.95 35.77 -5.47
CA GLN A 223 5.11 36.95 -6.31
C GLN A 223 3.99 37.95 -6.05
N ASP A 224 2.75 37.47 -5.86
CA ASP A 224 1.61 38.35 -5.56
C ASP A 224 1.79 39.07 -4.23
N LEU A 225 2.21 38.37 -3.17
CA LEU A 225 2.54 38.95 -1.87
C LEU A 225 3.70 39.95 -1.97
N LYS A 226 4.76 39.60 -2.72
CA LYS A 226 5.88 40.52 -2.96
C LYS A 226 5.43 41.78 -3.70
N ASN A 227 4.58 41.65 -4.71
CA ASN A 227 4.02 42.75 -5.48
C ASN A 227 3.06 43.60 -4.63
N LEU A 228 2.24 42.98 -3.78
CA LEU A 228 1.34 43.65 -2.83
C LEU A 228 2.13 44.46 -1.81
N VAL A 229 3.23 43.93 -1.29
CA VAL A 229 4.12 44.66 -0.38
C VAL A 229 4.91 45.74 -1.10
N ALA A 230 5.30 45.55 -2.37
CA ALA A 230 5.89 46.62 -3.16
C ALA A 230 4.86 47.75 -3.41
N LYS A 231 3.61 47.38 -3.75
CA LYS A 231 2.47 48.30 -3.90
C LYS A 231 2.02 48.93 -2.57
N LYS A 232 2.31 48.34 -1.41
CA LYS A 232 2.11 48.96 -0.08
C LYS A 232 2.78 50.34 0.00
N MET A 233 3.91 50.52 -0.68
CA MET A 233 4.62 51.79 -0.76
C MET A 233 3.85 52.84 -1.58
N GLU A 234 2.92 52.42 -2.43
CA GLU A 234 2.03 53.26 -3.25
C GLU A 234 0.61 53.41 -2.64
N LEU A 235 0.15 52.43 -1.84
CA LEU A 235 -1.15 52.41 -1.13
C LEU A 235 -1.18 53.27 0.14
N THR A 236 -0.24 54.20 0.32
CA THR A 236 -0.24 55.14 1.45
C THR A 236 -1.55 55.95 1.41
N ILE A 237 -2.43 55.69 2.36
CA ILE A 237 -3.80 56.18 2.34
C ILE A 237 -3.87 57.70 2.43
N CYS A 238 -4.70 58.25 1.55
CA CYS A 238 -5.34 59.55 1.64
C CYS A 238 -5.85 59.77 3.06
N ASN A 239 -5.26 60.74 3.75
CA ASN A 239 -5.79 61.25 5.00
C ASN A 239 -7.22 61.75 4.70
N PHE A 240 -8.26 61.03 5.17
CA PHE A 240 -9.68 61.31 4.90
C PHE A 240 -10.19 62.59 5.57
N THR A 241 -9.30 63.54 5.92
CA THR A 241 -9.66 64.71 6.69
C THR A 241 -10.14 65.90 5.87
N GLU A 242 -9.99 65.94 4.55
CA GLU A 242 -10.59 67.03 3.78
C GLU A 242 -10.74 66.65 2.30
N ILE A 243 -12.00 66.51 1.87
CA ILE A 243 -12.38 66.47 0.46
C ILE A 243 -12.11 67.86 -0.11
N SER A 244 -10.90 68.06 -0.64
CA SER A 244 -10.66 69.05 -1.69
C SER A 244 -9.98 68.33 -2.86
N SER A 245 -10.49 68.63 -4.04
CA SER A 245 -10.16 68.07 -5.34
C SER A 245 -8.66 67.85 -5.55
N GLU A 246 -8.30 66.70 -6.13
CA GLU A 246 -6.93 66.23 -6.50
C GLU A 246 -6.14 65.44 -5.45
N SER A 247 -6.74 64.43 -4.82
CA SER A 247 -5.96 63.23 -4.45
C SER A 247 -6.29 62.11 -5.44
N ALA A 248 -5.29 61.72 -6.22
CA ALA A 248 -5.41 60.63 -7.19
C ALA A 248 -5.57 59.30 -6.44
N CYS A 249 -6.81 58.88 -6.22
CA CYS A 249 -7.11 57.51 -5.81
C CYS A 249 -6.63 56.56 -6.92
N PHE A 250 -5.65 55.71 -6.61
CA PHE A 250 -5.25 54.66 -7.54
C PHE A 250 -6.36 53.61 -7.64
N PRO A 251 -6.81 53.28 -8.86
CA PRO A 251 -7.72 52.18 -9.04
C PRO A 251 -6.96 50.85 -8.85
N ALA A 252 -7.55 49.91 -8.12
CA ALA A 252 -7.02 48.56 -7.90
C ALA A 252 -7.07 47.65 -9.16
N GLN A 253 -6.98 48.25 -10.36
CA GLN A 253 -7.29 47.63 -11.66
C GLN A 253 -6.26 46.62 -12.18
N ASN A 254 -5.24 46.26 -11.39
CA ASN A 254 -4.15 45.36 -11.82
C ASN A 254 -3.84 44.23 -10.82
N LEU A 255 -4.85 43.74 -10.08
CA LEU A 255 -4.73 42.49 -9.31
C LEU A 255 -5.27 41.35 -10.19
N VAL A 256 -4.42 40.37 -10.48
CA VAL A 256 -4.81 39.18 -11.25
C VAL A 256 -5.91 38.45 -10.47
N ILE A 257 -7.02 38.16 -11.15
CA ILE A 257 -8.17 37.47 -10.56
C ILE A 257 -7.83 35.98 -10.45
N GLN A 258 -7.43 35.51 -9.26
CA GLN A 258 -7.31 34.08 -8.94
C GLN A 258 -8.50 33.64 -8.06
N ASP A 259 -8.96 32.39 -8.17
CA ASP A 259 -10.03 31.86 -7.30
C ASP A 259 -9.43 31.34 -5.99
N TYR A 260 -9.12 32.24 -5.06
CA TYR A 260 -8.56 31.87 -3.75
C TYR A 260 -9.50 30.99 -2.92
N GLY A 261 -10.82 31.06 -3.15
CA GLY A 261 -11.80 30.18 -2.54
C GLY A 261 -11.58 28.70 -2.89
N LEU A 262 -11.12 28.42 -4.11
CA LEU A 262 -10.69 27.08 -4.53
C LEU A 262 -9.46 26.61 -3.75
N MET A 263 -8.50 27.49 -3.45
CA MET A 263 -7.34 27.14 -2.64
C MET A 263 -7.71 26.86 -1.17
N ILE A 264 -8.59 27.67 -0.58
CA ILE A 264 -9.09 27.46 0.80
C ILE A 264 -9.77 26.08 0.92
N LYS A 265 -10.52 25.65 -0.10
CA LYS A 265 -11.08 24.28 -0.14
C LYS A 265 -9.98 23.21 -0.15
N GLY A 266 -8.88 23.44 -0.85
CA GLY A 266 -7.71 22.55 -0.86
C GLY A 266 -7.04 22.44 0.51
N LEU A 267 -6.84 23.59 1.18
CA LEU A 267 -6.28 23.65 2.53
C LEU A 267 -7.14 22.91 3.56
N LYS A 268 -8.47 23.01 3.45
CA LYS A 268 -9.39 22.24 4.30
C LYS A 268 -9.22 20.73 4.11
N ARG A 269 -9.14 20.23 2.87
CA ARG A 269 -8.87 18.80 2.61
C ARG A 269 -7.50 18.40 3.17
N PHE A 270 -6.49 19.23 2.99
CA PHE A 270 -5.15 18.97 3.53
C PHE A 270 -5.15 18.86 5.07
N LYS A 271 -5.91 19.71 5.76
CA LYS A 271 -6.12 19.63 7.23
C LYS A 271 -6.81 18.33 7.65
N GLU A 272 -7.75 17.85 6.85
CA GLU A 272 -8.35 16.53 7.06
C GLU A 272 -7.31 15.40 6.88
N ALA A 273 -6.42 15.51 5.90
CA ALA A 273 -5.32 14.55 5.70
C ALA A 273 -4.39 14.50 6.94
N GLN A 274 -4.00 15.65 7.50
CA GLN A 274 -3.21 15.71 8.75
C GLN A 274 -3.92 15.00 9.91
N SER A 275 -5.25 15.16 10.01
CA SER A 275 -6.06 14.46 11.02
C SER A 275 -6.15 12.95 10.74
N GLY A 276 -6.21 12.58 9.46
CA GLY A 276 -6.17 11.21 8.99
C GLY A 276 -4.87 10.49 9.33
N LEU A 277 -3.71 11.15 9.16
CA LEU A 277 -2.39 10.63 9.53
C LEU A 277 -2.31 10.27 11.03
N LYS A 278 -2.82 11.15 11.91
CA LYS A 278 -2.92 10.86 13.35
C LYS A 278 -3.80 9.64 13.65
N SER A 279 -4.89 9.49 12.92
CA SER A 279 -5.81 8.33 13.03
C SER A 279 -5.19 7.04 12.48
N LEU A 280 -4.32 7.14 11.48
CA LEU A 280 -3.60 6.04 10.87
C LEU A 280 -2.64 5.38 11.86
N ASN A 281 -1.90 6.18 12.63
CA ASN A 281 -1.07 5.69 13.74
C ASN A 281 -1.87 4.83 14.71
N THR A 282 -3.07 5.27 15.08
CA THR A 282 -3.95 4.50 15.96
C THR A 282 -4.39 3.18 15.32
N SER A 283 -4.62 3.16 14.00
CA SER A 283 -4.99 1.94 13.29
C SER A 283 -3.85 0.91 13.26
N ILE A 284 -2.62 1.37 13.09
CA ILE A 284 -1.41 0.53 13.14
C ILE A 284 -1.19 -0.02 14.56
N GLU A 285 -1.40 0.78 15.60
CA GLU A 285 -1.36 0.29 16.99
C GLU A 285 -2.39 -0.82 17.25
N ARG A 286 -3.61 -0.72 16.71
CA ARG A 286 -4.61 -1.80 16.83
C ARG A 286 -4.17 -3.07 16.13
N MET A 287 -3.47 -2.96 14.99
CA MET A 287 -2.94 -4.12 14.27
C MET A 287 -1.86 -4.87 15.07
N LYS A 288 -1.05 -4.17 15.87
CA LYS A 288 -0.07 -4.80 16.80
C LYS A 288 -0.72 -5.79 17.77
N LEU A 289 -1.95 -5.51 18.17
CA LEU A 289 -2.72 -6.30 19.14
C LEU A 289 -3.57 -7.39 18.47
N ASN A 290 -3.68 -7.39 17.14
CA ASN A 290 -4.55 -8.31 16.41
C ASN A 290 -3.89 -9.69 16.20
N LYS A 291 -3.85 -10.47 17.30
CA LYS A 291 -3.30 -11.83 17.33
C LYS A 291 -4.43 -12.85 17.34
N ASN A 292 -4.47 -13.67 16.30
CA ASN A 292 -5.36 -14.81 16.16
C ASN A 292 -4.61 -15.96 15.48
N LEU A 293 -5.29 -17.09 15.25
CA LEU A 293 -4.65 -18.27 14.69
C LEU A 293 -4.03 -17.98 13.31
N GLU A 294 -4.76 -17.28 12.45
CA GLU A 294 -4.37 -16.91 11.10
C GLU A 294 -3.17 -15.97 11.09
N THR A 295 -3.21 -14.92 11.91
CA THR A 295 -2.15 -13.93 11.96
C THR A 295 -0.88 -14.46 12.66
N GLU A 296 -1.03 -15.35 13.64
CA GLU A 296 0.11 -16.00 14.29
C GLU A 296 0.82 -17.01 13.37
N ALA A 297 0.07 -17.71 12.49
CA ALA A 297 0.66 -18.63 11.53
C ALA A 297 1.62 -17.94 10.53
N LEU A 298 1.45 -16.63 10.28
CA LEU A 298 2.38 -15.85 9.44
C LEU A 298 3.81 -15.84 9.98
N LYS A 299 4.00 -16.07 11.28
CA LYS A 299 5.34 -16.10 11.91
C LYS A 299 6.24 -17.21 11.37
N HIS A 300 5.66 -18.25 10.80
CA HIS A 300 6.41 -19.35 10.19
C HIS A 300 7.06 -18.97 8.85
N PHE A 301 6.69 -17.85 8.24
CA PHE A 301 7.43 -17.30 7.11
C PHE A 301 8.73 -16.65 7.60
N SER A 302 9.77 -17.47 7.71
CA SER A 302 11.12 -17.06 8.09
C SER A 302 11.73 -16.13 7.02
N ASP A 303 12.61 -15.22 7.44
CA ASP A 303 13.29 -14.26 6.55
C ASP A 303 12.36 -13.48 5.61
N SER A 304 11.12 -13.21 6.05
CA SER A 304 10.09 -12.58 5.24
C SER A 304 10.49 -11.23 4.64
N LEU A 305 11.33 -10.45 5.34
CA LEU A 305 11.92 -9.21 4.81
C LEU A 305 12.73 -9.49 3.54
N ARG A 306 13.69 -10.41 3.65
CA ARG A 306 14.60 -10.76 2.55
C ARG A 306 13.83 -11.33 1.37
N HIS A 307 12.86 -12.20 1.61
CA HIS A 307 12.02 -12.75 0.55
C HIS A 307 11.17 -11.67 -0.13
N SER A 308 10.61 -10.74 0.64
CA SER A 308 9.88 -9.59 0.09
C SER A 308 10.77 -8.68 -0.76
N GLU A 309 12.00 -8.41 -0.32
CA GLU A 309 12.98 -7.60 -1.04
C GLU A 309 13.40 -8.27 -2.36
N ILE A 310 13.84 -9.53 -2.29
CA ILE A 310 14.28 -10.30 -3.47
C ILE A 310 13.18 -10.34 -4.51
N LEU A 311 11.97 -10.74 -4.10
CA LEU A 311 10.87 -10.91 -5.04
C LEU A 311 10.37 -9.56 -5.56
N GLY A 312 10.23 -8.55 -4.69
CA GLY A 312 9.80 -7.21 -5.08
C GLY A 312 10.67 -6.62 -6.19
N TYR A 313 11.99 -6.59 -5.97
CA TYR A 313 12.93 -6.09 -6.98
C TYR A 313 13.03 -6.98 -8.22
N ALA A 314 13.02 -8.31 -8.06
CA ALA A 314 13.02 -9.21 -9.22
C ALA A 314 11.76 -8.98 -10.09
N VAL A 315 10.57 -8.85 -9.48
CA VAL A 315 9.35 -8.53 -10.22
C VAL A 315 9.46 -7.15 -10.87
N GLN A 316 9.93 -6.13 -10.14
CA GLN A 316 10.11 -4.79 -10.71
C GLN A 316 11.01 -4.82 -11.96
N GLY A 317 12.10 -5.59 -11.94
CA GLY A 317 12.98 -5.72 -13.10
C GLY A 317 12.32 -6.30 -14.35
N VAL A 318 11.54 -7.37 -14.21
CA VAL A 318 10.80 -7.95 -15.35
C VAL A 318 9.60 -7.10 -15.77
N ILE A 319 9.03 -6.29 -14.86
CA ILE A 319 8.02 -5.28 -15.21
C ILE A 319 8.65 -4.14 -16.01
N SER A 320 9.85 -3.65 -15.62
CA SER A 320 10.60 -2.66 -16.41
C SER A 320 10.87 -3.19 -17.83
N MET A 321 11.24 -4.46 -17.99
CA MET A 321 11.40 -5.10 -19.31
C MET A 321 10.10 -5.09 -20.12
N ARG A 322 8.96 -5.45 -19.50
CA ARG A 322 7.65 -5.39 -20.16
C ARG A 322 7.29 -3.97 -20.61
N LEU A 323 7.48 -2.97 -19.74
CA LEU A 323 7.17 -1.58 -20.06
C LEU A 323 8.06 -1.07 -21.21
N ALA A 324 9.35 -1.43 -21.21
CA ALA A 324 10.25 -1.10 -22.31
C ALA A 324 9.78 -1.71 -23.65
N ILE A 325 9.32 -2.97 -23.65
CA ILE A 325 8.72 -3.62 -24.83
C ILE A 325 7.49 -2.85 -25.33
N GLN A 326 6.59 -2.46 -24.42
CA GLN A 326 5.38 -1.70 -24.78
C GLN A 326 5.70 -0.33 -25.39
N LYS A 327 6.83 0.26 -25.00
CA LYS A 327 7.32 1.55 -25.48
C LYS A 327 8.32 1.46 -26.66
N GLU A 328 8.51 0.27 -27.25
CA GLU A 328 9.49 0.04 -28.33
C GLU A 328 9.34 1.02 -29.49
N ALA A 329 8.13 1.16 -30.04
CA ALA A 329 7.90 2.05 -31.18
C ALA A 329 8.14 3.53 -30.86
N GLU A 330 7.98 3.94 -29.61
CA GLU A 330 8.21 5.31 -29.15
C GLU A 330 9.70 5.58 -28.95
N PHE A 331 10.39 4.67 -28.26
CA PHE A 331 11.82 4.80 -28.00
C PHE A 331 12.65 4.68 -29.27
N GLN A 332 12.25 3.84 -30.23
CA GLN A 332 12.93 3.74 -31.53
C GLN A 332 12.84 5.03 -32.36
N LYS A 333 11.76 5.83 -32.22
CA LYS A 333 11.61 7.10 -32.94
C LYS A 333 12.60 8.17 -32.49
N ILE A 334 13.24 8.00 -31.32
CA ILE A 334 14.22 8.98 -30.81
C ILE A 334 15.55 8.90 -31.55
N ILE A 335 15.93 7.70 -32.03
CA ILE A 335 17.25 7.43 -32.63
C ILE A 335 17.63 8.46 -33.72
N PRO A 336 16.80 8.72 -34.74
CA PRO A 336 17.13 9.72 -35.76
C PRO A 336 17.16 11.16 -35.24
N LYS A 337 16.51 11.45 -34.10
CA LYS A 337 16.49 12.78 -33.47
C LYS A 337 17.77 13.06 -32.68
N LEU A 338 18.45 12.03 -32.17
CA LEU A 338 19.64 12.18 -31.30
C LEU A 338 20.78 13.00 -31.92
N SER A 339 20.90 13.04 -33.25
CA SER A 339 21.94 13.84 -33.93
C SER A 339 21.85 15.33 -33.64
N ILE A 340 20.67 15.84 -33.25
CA ILE A 340 20.49 17.24 -32.87
C ILE A 340 21.33 17.59 -31.64
N ILE A 341 21.49 16.66 -30.70
CA ILE A 341 22.26 16.88 -29.47
C ILE A 341 23.69 17.22 -29.82
N THR A 342 24.33 16.40 -30.65
CA THR A 342 25.73 16.61 -31.07
C THR A 342 25.93 17.94 -31.78
N ALA A 343 24.94 18.39 -32.56
CA ALA A 343 25.00 19.69 -33.25
C ALA A 343 24.93 20.89 -32.29
N GLN A 344 24.35 20.71 -31.09
CA GLN A 344 24.15 21.76 -30.10
C GLN A 344 25.15 21.74 -28.94
N LEU A 345 26.11 20.82 -28.92
CA LEU A 345 27.17 20.76 -27.88
C LEU A 345 28.16 21.95 -27.95
N ILE A 346 27.92 22.95 -28.78
CA ILE A 346 28.79 24.11 -28.99
C ILE A 346 28.35 25.24 -28.04
N GLY A 347 28.76 25.18 -26.76
CA GLY A 347 28.34 26.18 -25.77
C GLY A 347 29.00 26.07 -24.39
N ASN A 348 28.60 26.96 -23.46
CA ASN A 348 29.04 27.04 -22.06
C ASN A 348 28.40 25.97 -21.16
N LEU A 349 28.30 24.73 -21.63
CA LEU A 349 27.86 23.62 -20.77
C LEU A 349 28.99 23.17 -19.84
N SER A 350 28.62 22.64 -18.67
CA SER A 350 29.60 22.01 -17.80
C SER A 350 30.17 20.76 -18.49
N ARG A 351 31.36 20.34 -18.07
CA ARG A 351 31.96 19.10 -18.59
C ARG A 351 31.08 17.88 -18.32
N GLU A 352 30.45 17.84 -17.15
CA GLU A 352 29.54 16.75 -16.77
C GLU A 352 28.31 16.70 -17.70
N ASP A 353 27.73 17.86 -18.01
CA ASP A 353 26.60 17.93 -18.94
C ASP A 353 26.98 17.46 -20.35
N GLN A 354 28.16 17.86 -20.82
CA GLN A 354 28.67 17.41 -22.12
C GLN A 354 28.86 15.88 -22.16
N GLU A 355 29.48 15.31 -21.12
CA GLU A 355 29.69 13.85 -21.03
C GLU A 355 28.35 13.10 -21.01
N ASN A 356 27.37 13.54 -20.22
CA ASN A 356 26.02 12.94 -20.17
C ASN A 356 25.30 12.98 -21.53
N LEU A 357 25.31 14.15 -22.20
CA LEU A 357 24.64 14.35 -23.49
C LEU A 357 25.33 13.61 -24.63
N GLU A 358 26.66 13.47 -24.58
CA GLU A 358 27.41 12.64 -25.52
C GLU A 358 27.08 11.16 -25.40
N GLU A 359 26.90 10.65 -24.17
CA GLU A 359 26.47 9.28 -23.95
C GLU A 359 25.05 9.04 -24.50
N LEU A 360 24.12 9.97 -24.25
CA LEU A 360 22.77 9.92 -24.82
C LEU A 360 22.81 9.89 -26.36
N ALA A 361 23.61 10.76 -26.98
CA ALA A 361 23.74 10.82 -28.44
C ALA A 361 24.25 9.49 -29.05
N LYS A 362 25.01 8.69 -28.30
CA LYS A 362 25.57 7.39 -28.70
C LYS A 362 24.67 6.20 -28.31
N MET A 363 23.46 6.44 -27.80
CA MET A 363 22.59 5.39 -27.27
C MET A 363 21.98 4.48 -28.33
N GLY A 364 21.81 4.94 -29.58
CA GLY A 364 21.10 4.21 -30.65
C GLY A 364 21.43 2.71 -30.76
N PRO A 365 22.71 2.33 -30.96
CA PRO A 365 23.11 0.92 -31.03
C PRO A 365 22.84 0.12 -29.73
N HIS A 366 22.95 0.76 -28.57
CA HIS A 366 22.66 0.12 -27.27
C HIS A 366 21.16 -0.15 -27.11
N LEU A 367 20.32 0.79 -27.58
CA LEU A 367 18.86 0.65 -27.60
C LEU A 367 18.42 -0.49 -28.51
N GLU A 368 18.98 -0.56 -29.72
CA GLU A 368 18.73 -1.67 -30.66
C GLU A 368 19.15 -3.02 -30.09
N ALA A 369 20.33 -3.10 -29.47
CA ALA A 369 20.82 -4.32 -28.82
C ALA A 369 19.92 -4.76 -27.66
N MET A 370 19.48 -3.82 -26.81
CA MET A 370 18.52 -4.08 -25.75
C MET A 370 17.22 -4.70 -26.32
N TYR A 371 16.61 -4.06 -27.33
CA TYR A 371 15.38 -4.57 -27.93
C TYR A 371 15.53 -5.92 -28.61
N SER A 372 16.69 -6.20 -29.21
CA SER A 372 17.00 -7.54 -29.75
C SER A 372 16.93 -8.62 -28.65
N THR A 373 17.53 -8.36 -27.48
CA THR A 373 17.48 -9.30 -26.34
C THR A 373 16.10 -9.36 -25.68
N LEU A 374 15.39 -8.24 -25.56
CA LEU A 374 14.01 -8.19 -25.05
C LEU A 374 13.05 -8.99 -25.94
N ASN A 375 13.16 -8.87 -27.26
CA ASN A 375 12.34 -9.64 -28.20
C ASN A 375 12.61 -11.15 -28.06
N THR A 376 13.88 -11.55 -27.90
CA THR A 376 14.24 -12.95 -27.62
C THR A 376 13.60 -13.45 -26.32
N TRP A 377 13.63 -12.63 -25.27
CA TRP A 377 12.99 -12.96 -23.99
C TRP A 377 11.46 -13.05 -24.12
N LYS A 378 10.81 -12.07 -24.77
CA LYS A 378 9.36 -12.01 -25.03
C LYS A 378 8.82 -13.28 -25.70
N PHE A 379 9.54 -13.82 -26.68
CA PHE A 379 9.13 -14.99 -27.46
C PHE A 379 9.52 -16.33 -26.83
N SER A 380 10.02 -16.32 -25.60
CA SER A 380 10.49 -17.54 -24.93
C SER A 380 9.34 -18.46 -24.52
N SER A 381 9.54 -19.77 -24.70
CA SER A 381 8.50 -20.78 -24.49
C SER A 381 8.06 -20.96 -23.03
N PHE A 382 8.83 -20.48 -22.05
CA PHE A 382 8.50 -20.64 -20.63
C PHE A 382 7.28 -19.84 -20.19
N PHE A 383 6.84 -18.83 -20.95
CA PHE A 383 5.59 -18.11 -20.68
C PHE A 383 4.32 -18.92 -20.98
N LYS A 384 4.44 -20.06 -21.67
CA LYS A 384 3.31 -20.97 -21.95
C LYS A 384 2.87 -21.77 -20.73
N ASP A 385 3.60 -21.68 -19.62
CA ASP A 385 3.33 -22.46 -18.42
C ASP A 385 2.21 -21.82 -17.57
N ASN A 386 1.04 -22.47 -17.55
CA ASN A 386 -0.10 -22.06 -16.73
C ASN A 386 -0.15 -22.81 -15.37
N SER A 387 0.99 -23.34 -14.91
CA SER A 387 1.09 -24.12 -13.69
C SER A 387 0.76 -23.32 -12.43
N THR A 388 0.28 -24.04 -11.42
CA THR A 388 0.12 -23.58 -10.03
C THR A 388 1.37 -23.86 -9.19
N ASN A 389 2.45 -24.36 -9.79
CA ASN A 389 3.75 -24.48 -9.16
C ASN A 389 4.55 -23.19 -9.35
N LEU A 390 4.73 -22.43 -8.26
CA LEU A 390 5.50 -21.18 -8.25
C LEU A 390 6.92 -21.34 -8.81
N LEU A 391 7.53 -22.52 -8.64
CA LEU A 391 8.88 -22.78 -9.13
C LEU A 391 9.00 -22.68 -10.64
N ASN A 392 7.91 -22.92 -11.39
CA ASN A 392 7.94 -22.83 -12.85
C ASN A 392 8.16 -21.38 -13.32
N TYR A 393 7.78 -20.40 -12.52
CA TYR A 393 7.97 -18.97 -12.81
C TYR A 393 9.41 -18.50 -12.57
N SER A 394 10.24 -19.28 -11.85
CA SER A 394 11.65 -18.91 -11.60
C SER A 394 12.46 -18.75 -12.89
N ARG A 395 12.13 -19.54 -13.93
CA ARG A 395 12.77 -19.48 -15.25
C ARG A 395 12.65 -18.11 -15.92
N ILE A 396 11.60 -17.35 -15.61
CA ILE A 396 11.41 -16.00 -16.13
C ILE A 396 12.58 -15.12 -15.67
N PHE A 397 12.96 -15.20 -14.39
CA PHE A 397 14.08 -14.45 -13.82
C PHE A 397 15.43 -14.99 -14.27
N GLU A 398 15.58 -16.31 -14.39
CA GLU A 398 16.81 -16.92 -14.92
C GLU A 398 17.14 -16.39 -16.32
N ASN A 399 16.14 -16.31 -17.20
CA ASN A 399 16.34 -15.80 -18.57
C ASN A 399 16.36 -14.27 -18.63
N ALA A 400 15.71 -13.56 -17.69
CA ALA A 400 15.79 -12.11 -17.59
C ALA A 400 17.25 -11.61 -17.39
N GLN A 401 18.12 -12.41 -16.76
CA GLN A 401 19.54 -12.10 -16.62
C GLN A 401 20.29 -11.98 -17.96
N LEU A 402 19.76 -12.56 -19.03
CA LEU A 402 20.36 -12.53 -20.36
C LEU A 402 19.94 -11.28 -21.16
N VAL A 403 18.97 -10.50 -20.65
CA VAL A 403 18.48 -9.29 -21.30
C VAL A 403 19.46 -8.16 -21.01
N THR A 404 20.01 -7.58 -22.07
CA THR A 404 20.88 -6.41 -21.97
C THR A 404 20.03 -5.19 -21.64
N GLY A 405 20.41 -4.41 -20.64
CA GLY A 405 19.81 -3.11 -20.33
C GLY A 405 20.69 -1.93 -20.75
N ILE A 406 20.19 -0.72 -20.54
CA ILE A 406 20.94 0.52 -20.76
C ILE A 406 21.40 1.06 -19.41
N GLY A 407 22.71 1.16 -19.22
CA GLY A 407 23.35 1.56 -17.96
C GLY A 407 23.48 3.08 -17.75
N LEU A 408 22.84 3.90 -18.59
CA LEU A 408 22.92 5.36 -18.52
C LEU A 408 22.16 5.89 -17.29
N ASN A 409 22.65 7.00 -16.73
CA ASN A 409 21.95 7.73 -15.68
C ASN A 409 20.98 8.76 -16.31
N PHE A 410 19.79 8.30 -16.67
CA PHE A 410 18.78 9.14 -17.32
C PHE A 410 18.36 10.34 -16.46
N SER A 411 18.42 10.25 -15.14
CA SER A 411 18.12 11.39 -14.25
C SER A 411 19.12 12.53 -14.42
N ASN A 412 20.42 12.22 -14.50
CA ASN A 412 21.44 13.25 -14.75
C ASN A 412 21.35 13.77 -16.18
N ILE A 413 21.05 12.88 -17.14
CA ILE A 413 20.88 13.26 -18.55
C ILE A 413 19.68 14.23 -18.73
N ALA A 414 18.56 14.00 -18.04
CA ALA A 414 17.41 14.92 -18.06
C ALA A 414 17.82 16.32 -17.58
N ILE A 415 18.54 16.42 -16.46
CA ILE A 415 19.08 17.71 -15.96
C ILE A 415 20.03 18.36 -16.98
N SER A 416 20.87 17.58 -17.65
CA SER A 416 21.76 18.09 -18.69
C SER A 416 21.00 18.54 -19.95
N LEU A 417 19.86 17.91 -20.28
CA LEU A 417 18.96 18.34 -21.35
C LEU A 417 18.26 19.66 -21.00
N ASP A 418 17.75 19.81 -19.79
CA ASP A 418 17.18 21.07 -19.27
C ASP A 418 18.18 22.23 -19.46
N ASN A 419 19.43 22.01 -19.05
CA ASN A 419 20.51 23.00 -19.19
C ASN A 419 20.81 23.35 -20.65
N LEU A 420 20.82 22.35 -21.55
CA LEU A 420 21.00 22.56 -22.98
C LEU A 420 19.82 23.36 -23.56
N ILE A 421 18.59 22.96 -23.27
CA ILE A 421 17.35 23.58 -23.75
C ILE A 421 17.29 25.06 -23.36
N ALA A 422 17.68 25.39 -22.11
CA ALA A 422 17.73 26.76 -21.62
C ALA A 422 18.74 27.64 -22.39
N GLY A 423 19.80 27.04 -22.93
CA GLY A 423 20.82 27.73 -23.73
C GLY A 423 20.49 27.87 -25.22
N VAL A 424 19.48 27.17 -25.73
CA VAL A 424 19.11 27.17 -27.15
C VAL A 424 18.19 28.34 -27.49
N GLY A 425 18.66 29.22 -28.38
CA GLY A 425 17.88 30.36 -28.87
C GLY A 425 16.93 30.04 -30.02
N ASP A 426 17.14 28.94 -30.74
CA ASP A 426 16.29 28.52 -31.87
C ASP A 426 15.08 27.71 -31.36
N GLU A 427 13.86 28.21 -31.62
CA GLU A 427 12.61 27.58 -31.16
C GLU A 427 12.42 26.18 -31.70
N GLU A 428 12.72 25.94 -32.98
CA GLU A 428 12.49 24.65 -33.63
C GLU A 428 13.45 23.58 -33.06
N VAL A 429 14.70 23.98 -32.81
CA VAL A 429 15.68 23.13 -32.12
C VAL A 429 15.24 22.84 -30.70
N ARG A 430 14.73 23.85 -29.99
CA ARG A 430 14.27 23.72 -28.60
C ARG A 430 13.11 22.74 -28.47
N GLU A 431 12.10 22.83 -29.34
CA GLU A 431 10.97 21.88 -29.34
C GLU A 431 11.43 20.44 -29.63
N LYS A 432 12.37 20.25 -30.56
CA LYS A 432 12.96 18.92 -30.82
C LYS A 432 13.76 18.36 -29.64
N LEU A 433 14.38 19.21 -28.83
CA LEU A 433 15.06 18.78 -27.61
C LEU A 433 14.08 18.42 -26.50
N LYS A 434 12.97 19.15 -26.35
CA LYS A 434 11.88 18.79 -25.41
C LYS A 434 11.23 17.45 -25.76
N ASP A 435 11.07 17.15 -27.05
CA ASP A 435 10.65 15.83 -27.52
C ASP A 435 11.61 14.71 -27.03
N ILE A 436 12.92 14.97 -27.03
CA ILE A 436 13.94 14.02 -26.57
C ILE A 436 13.87 13.88 -25.05
N GLU A 437 13.78 15.00 -24.33
CA GLU A 437 13.64 15.07 -22.87
C GLU A 437 12.44 14.27 -22.39
N THR A 438 11.27 14.45 -23.01
CA THR A 438 10.05 13.68 -22.69
C THR A 438 10.30 12.16 -22.76
N VAL A 439 10.99 11.70 -23.81
CA VAL A 439 11.30 10.27 -23.96
C VAL A 439 12.34 9.82 -22.94
N VAL A 440 13.36 10.65 -22.64
CA VAL A 440 14.37 10.37 -21.62
C VAL A 440 13.74 10.25 -20.23
N ASP A 441 12.77 11.09 -19.90
CA ASP A 441 12.01 11.01 -18.65
C ASP A 441 11.22 9.71 -18.55
N GLU A 442 10.56 9.28 -19.64
CA GLU A 442 9.91 7.97 -19.69
C GLU A 442 10.90 6.82 -19.53
N MET A 443 12.08 6.90 -20.14
CA MET A 443 13.15 5.89 -19.98
C MET A 443 13.65 5.83 -18.53
N ASN A 444 13.79 7.00 -17.88
CA ASN A 444 14.16 7.10 -16.47
C ASN A 444 13.11 6.45 -15.56
N GLU A 445 11.83 6.75 -15.81
CA GLU A 445 10.70 6.19 -15.08
C GLU A 445 10.63 4.66 -15.19
N ILE A 446 10.78 4.12 -16.40
CA ILE A 446 10.74 2.67 -16.63
C ILE A 446 11.97 2.00 -16.00
N GLY A 447 13.12 2.66 -16.02
CA GLY A 447 14.39 2.15 -15.51
C GLY A 447 14.96 1.06 -16.43
N LEU A 448 15.69 1.48 -17.47
CA LEU A 448 16.24 0.57 -18.49
C LEU A 448 17.51 -0.18 -18.06
N ASN A 449 18.07 0.13 -16.88
CA ASN A 449 19.22 -0.61 -16.36
C ASN A 449 18.79 -1.93 -15.71
N PHE A 450 18.45 -2.92 -16.53
CA PHE A 450 17.99 -4.23 -16.06
C PHE A 450 19.06 -5.02 -15.27
N SER A 451 20.35 -4.74 -15.53
CA SER A 451 21.47 -5.43 -14.87
C SER A 451 21.47 -5.22 -13.35
N ARG A 452 20.89 -4.12 -12.87
CA ARG A 452 20.76 -3.82 -11.43
C ARG A 452 19.97 -4.89 -10.66
N TYR A 453 19.12 -5.65 -11.36
CA TYR A 453 18.31 -6.72 -10.77
C TYR A 453 18.96 -8.12 -10.87
N SER A 454 20.16 -8.23 -11.43
CA SER A 454 20.82 -9.54 -11.66
C SER A 454 20.92 -10.39 -10.37
N LYS A 455 21.27 -9.77 -9.24
CA LYS A 455 21.33 -10.44 -7.93
C LYS A 455 19.97 -11.00 -7.54
N THR A 456 18.92 -10.19 -7.59
CA THR A 456 17.57 -10.59 -7.16
C THR A 456 16.95 -11.60 -8.11
N PHE A 457 17.23 -11.51 -9.42
CA PHE A 457 16.87 -12.54 -10.39
C PHE A 457 17.47 -13.91 -10.04
N LYS A 458 18.76 -13.94 -9.68
CA LYS A 458 19.44 -15.18 -9.28
C LYS A 458 18.87 -15.76 -7.98
N GLU A 459 18.51 -14.91 -7.02
CA GLU A 459 17.99 -15.35 -5.72
C GLU A 459 16.48 -15.68 -5.74
N ALA A 460 15.74 -15.25 -6.76
CA ALA A 460 14.28 -15.42 -6.85
C ALA A 460 13.81 -16.87 -6.74
N ASN A 461 14.55 -17.83 -7.31
CA ASN A 461 14.22 -19.26 -7.21
C ASN A 461 14.17 -19.73 -5.74
N GLY A 462 15.14 -19.34 -4.92
CA GLY A 462 15.16 -19.66 -3.49
C GLY A 462 13.96 -19.07 -2.75
N THR A 463 13.55 -17.84 -3.08
CA THR A 463 12.34 -17.23 -2.54
C THR A 463 11.06 -17.96 -2.97
N MET A 464 10.95 -18.39 -4.24
CA MET A 464 9.80 -19.18 -4.70
C MET A 464 9.69 -20.53 -4.00
N GLN A 465 10.82 -21.17 -3.70
CA GLN A 465 10.87 -22.40 -2.89
C GLN A 465 10.38 -22.15 -1.46
N ALA A 466 10.89 -21.10 -0.81
CA ALA A 466 10.49 -20.73 0.55
C ALA A 466 8.99 -20.42 0.63
N LEU A 467 8.44 -19.68 -0.35
CA LEU A 467 7.01 -19.37 -0.43
C LEU A 467 6.16 -20.63 -0.61
N ASN A 468 6.56 -21.53 -1.50
CA ASN A 468 5.82 -22.79 -1.71
C ASN A 468 5.79 -23.64 -0.42
N VAL A 469 6.93 -23.75 0.29
CA VAL A 469 6.99 -24.43 1.59
C VAL A 469 6.11 -23.73 2.62
N PHE A 470 6.19 -22.40 2.69
CA PHE A 470 5.38 -21.61 3.61
C PHE A 470 3.88 -21.79 3.37
N PHE A 471 3.38 -21.74 2.12
CA PHE A 471 1.95 -21.91 1.86
C PHE A 471 1.45 -23.30 2.24
N VAL A 472 2.27 -24.35 2.07
CA VAL A 472 1.94 -25.69 2.58
C VAL A 472 1.85 -25.69 4.10
N ASP A 473 2.88 -25.18 4.79
CA ASP A 473 2.93 -25.15 6.25
C ASP A 473 1.79 -24.31 6.83
N TYR A 474 1.55 -23.11 6.28
CA TYR A 474 0.48 -22.21 6.70
C TYR A 474 -0.88 -22.89 6.64
N ASP A 475 -1.23 -23.56 5.53
CA ASP A 475 -2.49 -24.28 5.40
C ASP A 475 -2.65 -25.35 6.50
N THR A 476 -1.61 -26.14 6.76
CA THR A 476 -1.63 -27.17 7.82
C THR A 476 -1.80 -26.56 9.22
N LYS A 477 -1.12 -25.44 9.52
CA LYS A 477 -1.21 -24.75 10.80
C LYS A 477 -2.58 -24.15 11.07
N ILE A 478 -3.35 -23.83 10.03
CA ILE A 478 -4.72 -23.34 10.18
C ILE A 478 -5.71 -24.50 10.25
N TYR A 479 -5.56 -25.50 9.38
CA TYR A 479 -6.52 -26.61 9.28
C TYR A 479 -6.51 -27.50 10.53
N ASP A 480 -5.34 -27.92 11.02
CA ASP A 480 -5.24 -28.88 12.13
C ASP A 480 -5.92 -28.40 13.42
N PRO A 481 -5.72 -27.13 13.88
CA PRO A 481 -6.41 -26.61 15.06
C PRO A 481 -7.91 -26.45 14.88
N ILE A 482 -8.39 -26.10 13.68
CA ILE A 482 -9.82 -25.98 13.38
C ILE A 482 -10.50 -27.35 13.54
N ILE A 483 -9.93 -28.38 12.92
CA ILE A 483 -10.45 -29.76 13.02
C ILE A 483 -10.32 -30.33 14.44
N ALA A 484 -9.26 -29.99 15.18
CA ALA A 484 -9.13 -30.38 16.58
C ALA A 484 -10.23 -29.74 17.46
N LYS A 485 -10.58 -28.47 17.20
CA LYS A 485 -11.64 -27.75 17.92
C LYS A 485 -13.03 -28.32 17.59
N GLU A 486 -13.29 -28.69 16.34
CA GLU A 486 -14.54 -29.35 15.95
C GLU A 486 -14.69 -30.72 16.60
N ARG A 487 -13.67 -31.58 16.53
CA ARG A 487 -13.69 -32.89 17.21
C ARG A 487 -13.92 -32.77 18.71
N ASN A 488 -13.31 -31.79 19.38
CA ASN A 488 -13.49 -31.60 20.83
C ASN A 488 -14.93 -31.17 21.21
N LYS A 489 -15.61 -30.40 20.34
CA LYS A 489 -17.04 -30.10 20.53
C LYS A 489 -17.89 -31.36 20.47
N ASP A 490 -17.60 -32.28 19.54
CA ASP A 490 -18.35 -33.54 19.42
C ASP A 490 -18.16 -34.44 20.64
N TYR A 491 -16.94 -34.54 21.18
CA TYR A 491 -16.68 -35.26 22.43
C TYR A 491 -17.41 -34.62 23.62
N THR A 492 -17.39 -33.29 23.73
CA THR A 492 -18.11 -32.58 24.79
C THR A 492 -19.62 -32.84 24.72
N ALA A 493 -20.21 -32.78 23.53
CA ALA A 493 -21.61 -33.12 23.31
C ALA A 493 -21.92 -34.58 23.67
N MET A 494 -21.06 -35.52 23.28
CA MET A 494 -21.18 -36.94 23.62
C MET A 494 -21.15 -37.18 25.14
N TYR A 495 -20.20 -36.59 25.86
CA TYR A 495 -20.10 -36.75 27.32
C TYR A 495 -21.28 -36.11 28.06
N THR A 496 -21.82 -34.97 27.58
CA THR A 496 -23.04 -34.40 28.16
C THR A 496 -24.26 -35.32 27.97
N LEU A 497 -24.37 -35.98 26.81
CA LEU A 497 -25.47 -36.91 26.53
C LEU A 497 -25.39 -38.17 27.42
N ILE A 498 -24.17 -38.73 27.59
CA ILE A 498 -23.91 -39.87 28.48
C ILE A 498 -24.20 -39.49 29.94
N GLY A 499 -23.78 -38.30 30.37
CA GLY A 499 -24.03 -37.79 31.73
C GLY A 499 -25.52 -37.63 32.04
N VAL A 500 -26.29 -37.07 31.10
CA VAL A 500 -27.76 -36.94 31.23
C VAL A 500 -28.44 -38.31 31.26
N GLY A 501 -28.02 -39.24 30.41
CA GLY A 501 -28.53 -40.62 30.41
C GLY A 501 -28.28 -41.35 31.73
N ALA A 502 -27.07 -41.21 32.29
CA ALA A 502 -26.72 -41.78 33.58
C ALA A 502 -27.54 -41.17 34.73
N ALA A 503 -27.76 -39.85 34.72
CA ALA A 503 -28.58 -39.18 35.74
C ALA A 503 -30.04 -39.64 35.71
N ILE A 504 -30.63 -39.79 34.52
CA ILE A 504 -32.00 -40.31 34.35
C ILE A 504 -32.08 -41.75 34.87
N PHE A 505 -31.10 -42.60 34.55
CA PHE A 505 -31.06 -43.98 35.02
C PHE A 505 -31.02 -44.06 36.55
N VAL A 506 -30.20 -43.23 37.20
CA VAL A 506 -30.14 -43.14 38.66
C VAL A 506 -31.49 -42.70 39.25
N ILE A 507 -32.14 -41.69 38.67
CA ILE A 507 -33.46 -41.24 39.13
C ILE A 507 -34.51 -42.34 39.01
N VAL A 508 -34.58 -43.02 37.86
CA VAL A 508 -35.53 -44.13 37.64
C VAL A 508 -35.25 -45.29 38.59
N PHE A 509 -33.97 -45.61 38.85
CA PHE A 509 -33.57 -46.64 39.79
C PHE A 509 -34.02 -46.29 41.22
N PHE A 510 -33.80 -45.06 41.67
CA PHE A 510 -34.26 -44.60 42.99
C PHE A 510 -35.79 -44.55 43.10
N LEU A 511 -36.51 -44.12 42.05
CA LEU A 511 -37.96 -44.18 42.01
C LEU A 511 -38.48 -45.64 42.05
N GLY A 512 -37.78 -46.56 41.39
CA GLY A 512 -38.07 -47.99 41.45
C GLY A 512 -37.87 -48.57 42.86
N LEU A 513 -36.78 -48.18 43.54
CA LEU A 513 -36.54 -48.55 44.94
C LEU A 513 -37.62 -47.98 45.87
N LEU A 514 -38.02 -46.71 45.67
CA LEU A 514 -39.11 -46.09 46.43
C LEU A 514 -40.45 -46.78 46.18
N TYR A 515 -40.73 -47.18 44.94
CA TYR A 515 -41.94 -47.93 44.58
C TYR A 515 -41.96 -49.31 45.27
N LEU A 516 -40.84 -50.04 45.24
CA LEU A 516 -40.71 -51.33 45.92
C LEU A 516 -40.88 -51.17 47.43
N TRP A 517 -40.27 -50.15 48.04
CA TRP A 517 -40.40 -49.87 49.47
C TRP A 517 -41.84 -49.50 49.87
N ARG A 518 -42.57 -48.79 48.99
CA ARG A 518 -43.97 -48.43 49.22
C ARG A 518 -44.91 -49.63 49.10
N LYS A 519 -44.64 -50.52 48.14
CA LYS A 519 -45.39 -51.78 47.96
C LYS A 519 -45.19 -52.74 49.13
N ASP A 520 -43.97 -52.81 49.68
CA ASP A 520 -43.68 -53.64 50.87
C ASP A 520 -44.48 -53.17 52.09
N LYS A 521 -44.62 -51.85 52.28
CA LYS A 521 -45.50 -51.26 53.31
C LYS A 521 -47.00 -51.52 53.08
N GLU A 522 -47.46 -51.59 51.84
CA GLU A 522 -48.85 -51.98 51.55
C GLU A 522 -49.11 -53.46 51.85
N ILE A 523 -48.10 -54.32 51.69
CA ILE A 523 -48.18 -55.74 52.04
C ILE A 523 -48.15 -55.91 53.58
N GLU A 524 -47.37 -55.12 54.32
CA GLU A 524 -47.42 -55.11 55.79
C GLU A 524 -48.79 -54.64 56.32
N ASN A 525 -49.40 -53.62 55.72
CA ASN A 525 -50.72 -53.12 56.12
C ASN A 525 -51.88 -54.06 55.75
N PHE A 526 -51.71 -54.97 54.79
CA PHE A 526 -52.71 -56.01 54.47
C PHE A 526 -52.58 -57.26 55.37
N GLY A 527 -51.46 -57.43 56.07
CA GLY A 527 -51.20 -58.58 56.96
C GLY A 527 -51.82 -58.48 58.36
N GLU A 528 -52.37 -57.33 58.75
CA GLU A 528 -52.89 -57.08 60.11
C GLU A 528 -54.39 -57.41 60.28
N SER A 529 -55.06 -57.96 59.25
CA SER A 529 -56.50 -58.29 59.27
C SER A 529 -56.84 -59.78 59.51
N GLU A 530 -55.89 -60.71 59.59
CA GLU A 530 -56.19 -62.11 59.94
C GLU A 530 -55.45 -62.57 61.20
N ASN A 531 -56.10 -62.31 62.33
CA ASN A 531 -55.73 -62.80 63.64
C ASN A 531 -56.02 -64.31 63.74
N GLY A 532 -55.03 -65.14 64.11
CA GLY A 532 -55.34 -66.37 64.86
C GLY A 532 -54.44 -67.60 64.70
N LYS A 533 -53.48 -67.75 65.64
CA LYS A 533 -52.98 -69.03 66.23
C LYS A 533 -52.18 -69.96 65.29
N THR A 534 -50.90 -70.25 65.56
CA THR A 534 -50.50 -71.24 66.59
C THR A 534 -48.98 -71.30 66.82
N LYS A 535 -48.60 -71.50 68.09
CA LYS A 535 -47.25 -71.82 68.60
C LYS A 535 -46.71 -73.17 68.10
N LYS A 536 -45.39 -73.27 67.87
CA LYS A 536 -44.53 -74.23 68.61
C LYS A 536 -43.03 -73.97 68.45
N THR A 537 -42.31 -74.22 69.53
CA THR A 537 -40.90 -73.91 69.76
C THR A 537 -40.07 -75.21 69.94
N ILE A 538 -38.76 -75.11 69.66
CA ILE A 538 -37.61 -75.75 70.34
C ILE A 538 -36.99 -77.09 69.82
N SER A 539 -35.70 -76.95 69.45
CA SER A 539 -34.50 -77.81 69.61
C SER A 539 -34.26 -79.08 68.77
N ARG A 540 -33.01 -79.26 68.30
CA ARG A 540 -31.98 -80.06 69.00
C ARG A 540 -30.55 -79.95 68.41
N LYS A 541 -29.62 -80.23 69.33
CA LYS A 541 -28.15 -80.23 69.39
C LYS A 541 -27.41 -81.29 68.55
N SER A 542 -26.08 -81.09 68.44
CA SER A 542 -24.96 -82.05 68.59
C SER A 542 -24.13 -82.27 67.29
N GLY A 543 -22.80 -82.27 67.24
CA GLY A 543 -21.72 -82.08 68.23
C GLY A 543 -20.37 -82.61 67.66
N SER A 544 -19.25 -82.19 68.29
CA SER A 544 -17.94 -82.90 68.43
C SER A 544 -16.99 -83.04 67.22
N ASN A 545 -15.89 -82.26 67.16
CA ASN A 545 -14.47 -82.54 67.57
C ASN A 545 -13.63 -83.05 66.36
N SER A 546 -12.32 -82.79 66.15
CA SER A 546 -11.17 -82.44 67.01
C SER A 546 -9.94 -82.03 66.15
N GLU A 547 -9.05 -81.18 66.71
CA GLU A 547 -7.55 -81.21 66.70
C GLU A 547 -6.76 -81.16 65.36
N GLU A 548 -5.53 -80.63 65.21
CA GLU A 548 -4.52 -79.96 66.07
C GLU A 548 -3.38 -79.36 65.18
N THR A 549 -2.67 -78.35 65.71
CA THR A 549 -1.20 -78.02 65.54
C THR A 549 -0.60 -77.65 64.16
N LEU A 550 0.51 -76.91 63.99
CA LEU A 550 1.24 -75.79 64.66
C LEU A 550 2.45 -75.46 63.73
N LEU A 551 2.98 -74.22 63.82
CA LEU A 551 4.37 -73.75 63.53
C LEU A 551 4.74 -73.02 62.21
N THR A 552 5.04 -71.72 62.42
CA THR A 552 6.27 -70.95 62.05
C THR A 552 6.57 -70.47 60.62
N GLY A 553 6.82 -69.14 60.51
CA GLY A 553 8.15 -68.63 60.12
C GLY A 553 8.27 -67.65 58.93
N LYS A 554 8.85 -66.46 59.24
CA LYS A 554 9.86 -65.68 58.46
C LYS A 554 9.51 -64.75 57.26
N THR A 555 9.67 -63.43 57.52
CA THR A 555 10.54 -62.39 56.88
C THR A 555 10.46 -61.94 55.41
N PHE A 556 10.40 -60.59 55.23
CA PHE A 556 11.09 -59.65 54.31
C PHE A 556 11.02 -59.81 52.76
N THR A 557 10.68 -58.73 52.02
CA THR A 557 11.64 -57.75 51.39
C THR A 557 10.92 -56.68 50.54
N SER A 558 11.58 -55.51 50.46
CA SER A 558 11.33 -54.33 49.62
C SER A 558 11.74 -54.52 48.15
N SER A 559 11.22 -53.68 47.23
CA SER A 559 12.06 -52.71 46.47
C SER A 559 11.26 -51.92 45.42
N SER A 560 11.50 -50.61 45.43
CA SER A 560 11.35 -49.65 44.35
C SER A 560 12.40 -49.84 43.23
N SER A 561 12.05 -49.59 41.97
CA SER A 561 12.95 -48.90 41.02
C SER A 561 12.19 -48.38 39.78
N THR A 562 12.55 -47.15 39.44
CA THR A 562 12.32 -46.34 38.25
C THR A 562 12.64 -47.02 36.91
N TYR A 563 11.87 -46.67 35.86
CA TYR A 563 12.34 -45.96 34.66
C TYR A 563 11.19 -45.11 34.10
#